data_AF-A0A8S3PTN2-F1
#
_entry.id   AF-A0A8S3PTN2-F1
#
_cell.length_a   1.000
_cell.length_b   1.000
_cell.length_c   1.000
_cell.angle_alpha   90.00
_cell.angle_beta   90.00
_cell.angle_gamma   90.00
#
_symmetry.space_group_name_H-M   'P 1'
#
loop_
_entity.id
_entity.type
_entity.pdbx_description
1 polymer ?
#
loop_
_entity_poly.entity_id
_entity_poly.type
_entity_poly.pdbx_seq_one_letter_code
_entity_poly.pdbx_strand_id
1 'polypeptide(L)'
;MIRFTEEEANTSDIARKVREQTSAIEDYILTDGKGNEIYDSEATRGLVYWKQNARKNFALLETDFLELSNNRTKSQTISATSVDGVSEKLVEIDDNVTLLLEKTKQLEDISSAISGIYTQVESRKKYAVPTGKVEAVRSALTCIICKAPGALFDKACFFGVYRAYLENEWICIVKA
;
A
#
# COMPACT_ATOMS: atom_id res chain seq x y z
N MET A 1 17.31 -23.42 12.28
CA MET A 1 17.96 -23.19 13.59
C MET A 1 19.44 -23.47 13.44
N ILE A 2 20.28 -22.44 13.56
CA ILE A 2 21.73 -22.56 13.38
C ILE A 2 22.37 -23.00 14.70
N ARG A 3 23.24 -24.02 14.67
CA ARG A 3 23.96 -24.53 15.84
C ARG A 3 25.45 -24.25 15.68
N PHE A 4 26.07 -23.75 16.74
CA PHE A 4 27.50 -23.49 16.81
C PHE A 4 28.03 -23.82 18.22
N THR A 5 29.31 -24.21 18.28
CA THR A 5 30.05 -24.53 19.50
C THR A 5 30.66 -23.27 20.13
N GLU A 6 31.35 -23.41 21.26
CA GLU A 6 32.08 -22.30 21.90
C GLU A 6 33.17 -21.71 21.01
N GLU A 7 33.88 -22.56 20.27
CA GLU A 7 34.97 -22.16 19.38
C GLU A 7 34.44 -21.41 18.14
N GLU A 8 33.29 -21.83 17.64
CA GLU A 8 32.61 -21.24 16.49
C GLU A 8 31.76 -20.01 16.87
N ALA A 9 31.71 -19.65 18.16
CA ALA A 9 30.90 -18.54 18.66
C ALA A 9 31.56 -17.18 18.40
N ASN A 10 31.93 -16.92 17.15
CA ASN A 10 32.45 -15.65 16.66
C ASN A 10 31.64 -15.21 15.44
N THR A 11 31.69 -13.92 15.10
CA THR A 11 30.89 -13.31 14.04
C THR A 11 31.12 -13.97 12.68
N SER A 12 32.38 -14.23 12.31
CA SER A 12 32.75 -14.81 11.02
C SER A 12 32.22 -16.23 10.83
N ASP A 13 32.37 -17.10 11.84
CA ASP A 13 31.91 -18.48 11.78
C ASP A 13 30.39 -18.60 11.83
N ILE A 14 29.73 -17.74 12.62
CA ILE A 14 28.27 -17.69 12.66
C ILE A 14 27.72 -17.20 11.31
N ALA A 15 28.25 -16.12 10.74
CA ALA A 15 27.84 -15.61 9.43
C ALA A 15 28.05 -16.66 8.32
N ARG A 16 29.20 -17.34 8.34
CA ARG A 16 29.49 -18.47 7.44
C ARG A 16 28.45 -19.58 7.55
N LYS A 17 28.08 -19.98 8.77
CA LYS A 17 27.04 -20.99 8.99
C LYS A 17 25.65 -20.55 8.56
N VAL A 18 25.33 -19.26 8.71
CA VAL A 18 24.08 -18.70 8.16
C VAL A 18 24.05 -18.91 6.65
N ARG A 19 25.11 -18.45 5.95
CA ARG A 19 25.25 -18.58 4.49
C ARG A 19 25.17 -20.03 4.03
N GLU A 20 25.89 -20.93 4.69
CA GLU A 20 25.88 -22.37 4.38
C GLU A 20 24.48 -22.99 4.56
N GLN A 21 23.69 -22.54 5.55
CA GLN A 21 22.34 -23.05 5.78
C GLN A 21 21.28 -22.44 4.86
N THR A 22 21.48 -21.19 4.42
CA THR A 22 20.55 -20.52 3.50
C THR A 22 20.89 -20.76 2.03
N SER A 23 22.04 -21.39 1.74
CA SER A 23 22.59 -21.57 0.39
C SER A 23 22.68 -20.25 -0.39
N ALA A 24 22.90 -19.15 0.33
CA ALA A 24 23.04 -17.84 -0.28
C ALA A 24 24.37 -17.71 -1.01
N ILE A 25 24.35 -17.04 -2.16
CA ILE A 25 25.54 -16.68 -2.93
C ILE A 25 26.26 -15.50 -2.28
N GLU A 26 25.49 -14.65 -1.61
CA GLU A 26 25.94 -13.42 -0.96
C GLU A 26 26.28 -13.66 0.51
N ASP A 27 27.17 -12.81 1.03
CA ASP A 27 27.62 -12.84 2.41
C ASP A 27 26.61 -12.20 3.36
N TYR A 28 26.66 -12.65 4.62
CA TYR A 28 25.81 -12.13 5.68
C TYR A 28 26.60 -11.24 6.63
N ILE A 29 26.01 -10.10 6.97
CA ILE A 29 26.45 -9.22 8.04
C ILE A 29 25.60 -9.46 9.28
N LEU A 30 26.25 -9.69 10.42
CA LEU A 30 25.57 -9.84 11.70
C LEU A 30 25.34 -8.46 12.32
N THR A 31 24.10 -8.19 12.73
CA THR A 31 23.72 -6.92 13.33
C THR A 31 23.05 -7.09 14.69
N ASP A 32 23.19 -6.08 15.54
CA ASP A 32 22.49 -6.00 16.82
C ASP A 32 21.01 -5.66 16.64
N GLY A 33 20.27 -5.60 17.75
CA GLY A 33 18.84 -5.28 17.73
C GLY A 33 18.51 -3.86 17.24
N LYS A 34 19.54 -3.01 17.10
CA LYS A 34 19.45 -1.67 16.55
C LYS A 34 19.98 -1.61 15.12
N GLY A 35 20.31 -2.73 14.48
CA GLY A 35 20.83 -2.81 13.12
C GLY A 35 22.25 -2.26 12.94
N ASN A 36 23.07 -2.23 14.01
CA ASN A 36 24.50 -1.93 13.89
C ASN A 36 25.28 -3.21 13.64
N GLU A 37 26.32 -3.14 12.81
CA GLU A 37 27.23 -4.26 12.60
C GLU A 37 27.89 -4.72 13.91
N ILE A 38 27.89 -6.03 14.13
CA ILE A 38 28.62 -6.68 15.21
C ILE A 38 29.99 -7.05 14.66
N TYR A 39 31.03 -6.39 15.15
CA TYR A 39 32.41 -6.71 14.78
C TYR A 39 32.94 -7.92 15.56
N ASP A 40 33.86 -8.68 14.95
CA ASP A 40 34.61 -9.71 15.67
C ASP A 40 35.61 -9.06 16.63
N SER A 41 35.49 -9.37 17.91
CA SER A 41 36.33 -8.86 18.99
C SER A 41 36.30 -9.85 20.15
N GLU A 42 37.25 -9.75 21.09
CA GLU A 42 37.21 -10.58 22.31
C GLU A 42 35.87 -10.47 23.06
N ALA A 43 35.21 -9.31 23.01
CA ALA A 43 33.93 -9.08 23.67
C ALA A 43 32.72 -9.74 22.97
N THR A 44 32.85 -10.08 21.69
CA THR A 44 31.79 -10.67 20.85
C THR A 44 32.04 -12.15 20.55
N ARG A 45 33.09 -12.73 21.15
CA ARG A 45 33.43 -14.15 21.07
C ARG A 45 32.85 -14.95 22.24
N GLY A 46 32.63 -16.23 22.01
CA GLY A 46 32.14 -17.18 23.00
C GLY A 46 30.63 -17.16 23.20
N LEU A 47 30.07 -18.27 23.69
CA LEU A 47 28.61 -18.42 23.80
C LEU A 47 27.98 -17.44 24.78
N VAL A 48 28.77 -16.89 25.71
CA VAL A 48 28.31 -15.91 26.71
C VAL A 48 27.76 -14.65 26.04
N TYR A 49 28.35 -14.19 24.94
CA TYR A 49 27.82 -13.05 24.19
C TYR A 49 26.53 -13.40 23.45
N TRP A 50 26.52 -14.54 22.75
CA TRP A 50 25.44 -14.94 21.85
C TRP A 50 24.20 -15.51 22.53
N LYS A 51 24.31 -16.03 23.75
CA LYS A 51 23.19 -16.60 24.53
C LYS A 51 22.45 -15.56 25.39
N GLN A 52 22.79 -14.27 25.31
CA GLN A 52 22.10 -13.26 26.11
C GLN A 52 20.66 -13.08 25.63
N ASN A 53 19.69 -13.59 26.40
CA ASN A 53 18.24 -13.57 26.07
C ASN A 53 17.68 -12.17 25.71
N ALA A 54 18.29 -11.10 26.20
CA ALA A 54 17.88 -9.72 25.91
C ALA A 54 18.40 -9.19 24.56
N ARG A 55 19.43 -9.81 23.98
CA ARG A 55 20.03 -9.37 22.71
C ARG A 55 19.37 -10.11 21.56
N LYS A 56 18.64 -9.36 20.73
CA LYS A 56 18.23 -9.82 19.40
C LYS A 56 19.40 -9.53 18.45
N ASN A 57 19.94 -10.57 17.84
CA ASN A 57 20.94 -10.45 16.78
C ASN A 57 20.30 -10.92 15.47
N PHE A 58 20.62 -10.25 14.37
CA PHE A 58 20.09 -10.55 13.05
C PHE A 58 21.23 -10.84 12.09
N ALA A 59 20.97 -11.67 11.09
CA ALA A 59 21.85 -11.86 9.95
C ALA A 59 21.15 -11.25 8.74
N LEU A 60 21.78 -10.25 8.13
CA LEU A 60 21.27 -9.55 6.95
C LEU A 60 22.18 -9.85 5.76
N LEU A 61 21.63 -9.86 4.56
CA LEU A 61 22.46 -9.85 3.35
C LEU A 61 23.28 -8.55 3.32
N GLU A 62 24.47 -8.61 2.72
CA GLU A 62 25.35 -7.43 2.61
C GLU A 62 24.65 -6.25 1.91
N THR A 63 23.89 -6.51 0.86
CA THR A 63 23.05 -5.57 0.13
C THR A 63 22.00 -4.91 1.04
N ASP A 64 21.23 -5.71 1.79
CA ASP A 64 20.24 -5.20 2.74
C ASP A 64 20.90 -4.32 3.82
N PHE A 65 22.08 -4.71 4.30
CA PHE A 65 22.85 -3.95 5.27
C PHE A 65 23.33 -2.60 4.71
N LEU A 66 23.85 -2.60 3.48
CA LEU A 66 24.28 -1.38 2.78
C LEU A 66 23.12 -0.41 2.55
N GLU A 67 21.94 -0.92 2.16
CA GLU A 67 20.74 -0.10 2.04
C GLU A 67 20.32 0.53 3.37
N LEU A 68 20.32 -0.26 4.45
CA LEU A 68 20.03 0.22 5.80
C LEU A 68 21.02 1.29 6.27
N SER A 69 22.32 1.08 6.01
CA SER A 69 23.38 2.02 6.35
C SER A 69 23.25 3.32 5.54
N ASN A 70 23.02 3.22 4.23
CA ASN A 70 22.82 4.37 3.35
C ASN A 70 21.61 5.20 3.74
N ASN A 71 20.51 4.55 4.16
CA ASN A 71 19.32 5.26 4.62
C ASN A 71 19.54 6.00 5.95
N ARG A 72 20.35 5.44 6.86
CA ARG A 72 20.79 6.15 8.09
C ARG A 72 21.67 7.34 7.79
N THR A 73 22.64 7.17 6.90
CA THR A 73 23.55 8.25 6.49
C THR A 73 22.77 9.36 5.79
N LYS A 74 21.83 9.04 4.88
CA LYS A 74 20.93 10.02 4.27
C LYS A 74 20.12 10.78 5.32
N SER A 75 19.66 10.11 6.39
CA SER A 75 18.97 10.75 7.51
C SER A 75 19.88 11.65 8.35
N GLN A 76 21.16 11.28 8.53
CA GLN A 76 22.14 12.07 9.29
C GLN A 76 22.75 13.24 8.49
N THR A 77 22.94 13.10 7.18
CA THR A 77 23.43 14.19 6.31
C THR A 77 22.38 15.29 6.13
N ILE A 78 21.09 15.00 6.36
CA ILE A 78 20.06 16.05 6.46
C ILE A 78 20.33 16.98 7.66
N SER A 79 21.02 16.52 8.71
CA SER A 79 21.38 17.32 9.89
C SER A 79 22.76 17.98 9.84
N ALA A 80 23.60 17.71 8.84
CA ALA A 80 24.93 18.31 8.69
C ALA A 80 25.11 18.90 7.28
N THR A 81 24.84 20.20 7.18
CA THR A 81 24.77 21.03 5.97
C THR A 81 26.09 21.12 5.21
N SER A 82 26.10 20.74 3.93
CA SER A 82 26.98 21.31 2.91
C SER A 82 26.12 22.12 1.93
N VAL A 83 26.58 23.32 1.59
CA VAL A 83 25.83 24.36 0.84
C VAL A 83 25.42 23.89 -0.57
N ASP A 84 26.13 22.93 -1.14
CA ASP A 84 25.88 22.40 -2.48
C ASP A 84 24.69 21.43 -2.51
N GLY A 85 24.53 20.58 -1.49
CA GLY A 85 23.42 19.63 -1.38
C GLY A 85 22.08 20.27 -0.97
N VAL A 86 22.10 21.50 -0.47
CA VAL A 86 20.88 22.30 -0.23
C VAL A 86 20.32 22.82 -1.56
N SER A 87 21.18 23.17 -2.52
CA SER A 87 20.77 23.65 -3.84
C SER A 87 20.03 22.55 -4.63
N GLU A 88 20.60 21.35 -4.69
CA GLU A 88 19.99 20.21 -5.41
C GLU A 88 18.64 19.79 -4.78
N LYS A 89 18.55 19.78 -3.44
CA LYS A 89 17.29 19.50 -2.74
C LYS A 89 16.25 20.60 -2.89
N LEU A 90 16.67 21.87 -2.98
CA LEU A 90 15.75 22.97 -3.25
C LEU A 90 15.17 22.86 -4.66
N VAL A 91 15.98 22.46 -5.64
CA VAL A 91 15.52 22.17 -7.01
C VAL A 91 14.53 21.00 -7.01
N GLU A 92 14.84 19.89 -6.32
CA GLU A 92 13.93 18.75 -6.23
C GLU A 92 12.61 19.10 -5.51
N ILE A 93 12.66 19.93 -4.47
CA ILE A 93 11.46 20.42 -3.78
C ILE A 93 10.65 21.33 -4.70
N ASP A 94 11.29 22.22 -5.45
CA ASP A 94 10.63 23.15 -6.38
C ASP A 94 9.93 22.40 -7.53
N ASP A 95 10.59 21.40 -8.10
CA ASP A 95 10.02 20.51 -9.11
C ASP A 95 8.79 19.75 -8.57
N ASN A 96 8.90 19.21 -7.36
CA ASN A 96 7.80 18.51 -6.70
C ASN A 96 6.61 19.44 -6.38
N VAL A 97 6.88 20.68 -5.95
CA VAL A 97 5.85 21.69 -5.70
C VAL A 97 5.16 22.07 -7.01
N THR A 98 5.91 22.26 -8.09
CA THR A 98 5.35 22.56 -9.42
C THR A 98 4.44 21.43 -9.91
N LEU A 99 4.90 20.18 -9.81
CA LEU A 99 4.09 19.00 -10.16
C LEU A 99 2.81 18.90 -9.31
N LEU A 100 2.90 19.20 -8.00
CA LEU A 100 1.73 19.19 -7.12
C LEU A 100 0.73 20.29 -7.47
N LEU A 101 1.19 21.47 -7.86
CA LEU A 101 0.33 22.56 -8.33
C LEU A 101 -0.44 22.14 -9.60
N GLU A 102 0.23 21.52 -10.57
CA GLU A 102 -0.42 21.02 -11.78
C GLU A 102 -1.47 19.95 -11.49
N LYS A 103 -1.15 18.97 -10.62
CA LYS A 103 -2.11 17.93 -10.21
C LYS A 103 -3.29 18.51 -9.43
N THR A 104 -3.05 19.52 -8.60
CA THR A 104 -4.12 20.20 -7.85
C THR A 104 -5.06 20.94 -8.80
N LYS A 105 -4.51 21.59 -9.83
CA LYS A 105 -5.31 22.24 -10.88
C LYS A 105 -6.17 21.23 -11.64
N GLN A 106 -5.60 20.07 -12.00
CA GLN A 106 -6.37 18.99 -12.64
C GLN A 106 -7.52 18.49 -11.74
N LEU A 107 -7.31 18.40 -10.43
CA LEU A 107 -8.36 18.04 -9.47
C LEU A 107 -9.46 19.10 -9.39
N GLU A 108 -9.11 20.38 -9.43
CA GLU A 108 -10.08 21.48 -9.46
C GLU A 108 -10.95 21.44 -10.73
N ASP A 109 -10.33 21.18 -11.89
CA ASP A 109 -11.04 21.00 -13.16
C ASP A 109 -12.00 19.80 -13.11
N ILE A 110 -11.57 18.66 -12.55
CA ILE A 110 -12.42 17.48 -12.35
C ILE A 110 -13.60 17.80 -11.41
N SER A 111 -13.35 18.51 -10.31
CA SER A 111 -14.38 18.92 -9.35
C SER A 111 -15.42 19.84 -10.00
N SER A 112 -14.97 20.78 -10.83
CA SER A 112 -15.83 21.67 -11.61
C SER A 112 -16.67 20.89 -12.62
N ALA A 113 -16.06 19.93 -13.34
CA ALA A 113 -16.77 19.06 -14.27
C ALA A 113 -17.86 18.22 -13.57
N ILE A 114 -17.56 17.65 -12.40
CA ILE A 114 -18.53 16.90 -11.59
C ILE A 114 -19.69 17.81 -11.17
N SER A 115 -19.41 19.03 -10.72
CA SER A 115 -20.43 20.01 -10.34
C SER A 115 -21.30 20.42 -11.54
N GLY A 116 -20.70 20.58 -12.72
CA GLY A 116 -21.39 20.80 -13.98
C GLY A 116 -22.33 19.65 -14.35
N ILE A 117 -21.88 18.40 -14.18
CA ILE A 117 -22.73 17.22 -14.41
C ILE A 117 -23.88 17.20 -13.41
N TYR A 118 -23.63 17.47 -12.13
CA TYR A 118 -24.67 17.49 -11.10
C TYR A 118 -25.77 18.51 -11.40
N THR A 119 -25.39 19.74 -11.79
CA THR A 119 -26.35 20.78 -12.18
C THR A 119 -27.13 20.43 -13.45
N GLN A 120 -26.51 19.76 -14.43
CA GLN A 120 -27.21 19.25 -15.60
C GLN A 120 -28.20 18.12 -15.25
N VAL A 121 -27.86 17.26 -14.29
CA VAL A 121 -28.78 16.20 -13.81
C VAL A 121 -29.95 16.82 -13.05
N GLU A 122 -29.72 17.79 -12.18
CA GLU A 122 -30.79 18.44 -11.40
C GLU A 122 -31.72 19.30 -12.27
N SER A 123 -31.19 19.90 -13.35
CA SER A 123 -31.97 20.70 -14.31
C SER A 123 -32.76 19.87 -15.33
N ARG A 124 -32.60 18.54 -15.37
CA ARG A 124 -33.49 17.69 -16.15
C ARG A 124 -34.91 17.87 -15.62
N LYS A 125 -35.81 18.33 -16.49
CA LYS A 125 -37.23 18.51 -16.20
C LYS A 125 -37.81 17.23 -15.61
N LYS A 126 -38.15 17.27 -14.32
CA LYS A 126 -38.94 16.23 -13.66
C LYS A 126 -40.34 16.33 -14.24
N TYR A 127 -40.66 15.47 -15.21
CA TYR A 127 -42.00 15.38 -15.75
C TYR A 127 -42.89 14.73 -14.70
N ALA A 128 -43.76 15.52 -14.08
CA ALA A 128 -44.80 14.98 -13.22
C ALA A 128 -45.67 14.03 -14.08
N VAL A 129 -45.73 12.76 -13.68
CA VAL A 129 -46.62 11.79 -14.32
C VAL A 129 -48.06 12.22 -13.98
N PRO A 130 -48.93 12.48 -14.97
CA PRO A 130 -50.32 12.83 -14.70
C PRO A 130 -50.98 11.73 -13.87
N THR A 131 -51.78 12.11 -12.87
CA THR A 131 -52.34 11.19 -11.84
C THR A 131 -53.04 9.97 -12.44
N GLY A 132 -53.71 10.12 -13.59
CA GLY A 132 -54.39 9.02 -14.30
C GLY A 132 -53.48 8.07 -15.10
N LYS A 133 -52.18 8.36 -15.23
CA LYS A 133 -51.20 7.54 -15.98
C LYS A 133 -50.16 6.87 -15.09
N VAL A 134 -50.19 7.12 -13.78
CA VAL A 134 -49.20 6.62 -12.83
C VAL A 134 -49.10 5.10 -12.88
N GLU A 135 -50.22 4.38 -12.86
CA GLU A 135 -50.21 2.90 -12.87
C GLU A 135 -49.78 2.30 -14.21
N ALA A 136 -50.10 2.97 -15.33
CA ALA A 136 -49.65 2.55 -16.65
C ALA A 136 -48.12 2.70 -16.80
N VAL A 137 -47.60 3.84 -16.34
CA VAL A 137 -46.14 4.11 -16.33
C VAL A 137 -45.43 3.17 -15.36
N ARG A 138 -46.00 2.94 -14.17
CA ARG A 138 -45.50 1.98 -13.18
C ARG A 138 -45.41 0.59 -13.79
N SER A 139 -46.50 0.05 -14.34
CA SER A 139 -46.53 -1.27 -14.96
C SER A 139 -45.57 -1.42 -16.15
N ALA A 140 -45.38 -0.36 -16.95
CA ALA A 140 -44.44 -0.36 -18.07
C ALA A 140 -42.96 -0.36 -17.61
N LEU A 141 -42.65 0.29 -16.48
CA LEU A 141 -41.30 0.44 -15.95
C LEU A 141 -40.94 -0.56 -14.84
N THR A 142 -41.90 -1.34 -14.34
CA THR A 142 -41.66 -2.42 -13.38
C THR A 142 -40.81 -3.52 -14.03
N CYS A 143 -39.63 -3.78 -13.44
CA CYS A 143 -38.73 -4.86 -13.86
C CYS A 143 -39.45 -6.22 -13.87
N ILE A 144 -39.07 -7.12 -14.78
CA ILE A 144 -39.68 -8.45 -14.93
C ILE A 144 -39.60 -9.29 -13.64
N ILE A 145 -38.55 -9.09 -12.84
CA ILE A 145 -38.37 -9.70 -11.52
C ILE A 145 -39.43 -9.18 -10.54
N CYS A 146 -39.77 -7.89 -10.62
CA CYS A 146 -40.80 -7.26 -9.81
C CYS A 146 -42.23 -7.57 -10.26
N LYS A 147 -42.41 -8.19 -11.43
CA LYS A 147 -43.70 -8.71 -11.89
C LYS A 147 -43.96 -10.14 -11.42
N ALA A 148 -42.97 -10.84 -10.85
CA ALA A 148 -43.12 -12.23 -10.44
C ALA A 148 -43.94 -12.36 -9.13
N PRO A 149 -44.94 -13.27 -9.09
CA PRO A 149 -45.72 -13.52 -7.87
C PRO A 149 -44.83 -14.19 -6.81
N GLY A 150 -44.72 -13.56 -5.63
CA GLY A 150 -43.93 -14.08 -4.50
C GLY A 150 -42.58 -13.38 -4.28
N ALA A 151 -42.24 -12.33 -5.03
CA ALA A 151 -41.04 -11.55 -4.78
C ALA A 151 -41.14 -10.77 -3.45
N LEU A 152 -40.33 -11.17 -2.47
CA LEU A 152 -40.10 -10.42 -1.23
C LEU A 152 -39.34 -9.14 -1.58
N PHE A 153 -40.05 -8.04 -1.76
CA PHE A 153 -39.46 -6.74 -1.93
C PHE A 153 -39.19 -6.10 -0.58
N ASP A 154 -37.91 -5.83 -0.30
CA ASP A 154 -37.58 -4.62 0.44
C ASP A 154 -36.37 -3.95 -0.21
N LYS A 155 -36.65 -2.87 -0.98
CA LYS A 155 -35.74 -1.75 -1.31
C LYS A 155 -34.69 -1.86 -2.44
N ALA A 156 -34.52 -2.97 -3.16
CA ALA A 156 -33.37 -3.10 -4.07
C ALA A 156 -33.45 -2.39 -5.46
N CYS A 157 -34.62 -2.00 -5.98
CA CYS A 157 -34.72 -1.50 -7.37
C CYS A 157 -34.59 0.03 -7.56
N PHE A 158 -34.31 0.81 -6.51
CA PHE A 158 -34.27 2.28 -6.63
C PHE A 158 -32.93 2.85 -7.13
N PHE A 159 -31.86 2.06 -7.15
CA PHE A 159 -30.50 2.51 -7.48
C PHE A 159 -29.89 1.74 -8.65
N GLY A 160 -30.48 1.80 -9.84
CA GLY A 160 -29.80 1.66 -11.15
C GLY A 160 -28.81 0.51 -11.43
N VAL A 161 -28.65 -0.46 -10.53
CA VAL A 161 -27.65 -1.52 -10.57
C VAL A 161 -28.40 -2.80 -10.27
N TYR A 162 -28.57 -3.63 -11.30
CA TYR A 162 -29.21 -4.92 -11.16
C TYR A 162 -28.13 -5.97 -10.93
N ARG A 163 -28.29 -6.79 -9.88
CA ARG A 163 -27.57 -8.06 -9.75
C ARG A 163 -28.45 -9.16 -10.33
N ALA A 164 -27.98 -9.81 -11.38
CA ALA A 164 -28.60 -11.01 -11.93
C ALA A 164 -27.72 -12.22 -11.60
N TYR A 165 -28.36 -13.37 -11.35
CA TYR A 165 -27.70 -14.65 -11.11
C TYR A 165 -28.01 -15.55 -12.31
N LEU A 166 -27.00 -15.85 -13.11
CA LEU A 166 -27.09 -16.75 -14.25
C LEU A 166 -25.90 -17.72 -14.18
N GLU A 167 -26.16 -19.02 -14.38
CA GLU A 167 -25.12 -20.06 -14.51
C GLU A 167 -24.05 -20.06 -13.39
N ASN A 168 -24.49 -19.91 -12.13
CA ASN A 168 -23.66 -19.89 -10.91
C ASN A 168 -22.75 -18.67 -10.70
N GLU A 169 -22.86 -17.60 -11.49
CA GLU A 169 -22.12 -16.35 -11.26
C GLU A 169 -23.02 -15.13 -11.08
N TRP A 170 -22.54 -14.18 -10.26
CA TRP A 170 -23.19 -12.89 -10.04
C TRP A 170 -22.74 -11.90 -11.11
N ILE A 171 -23.68 -11.45 -11.94
CA ILE A 171 -23.41 -10.48 -13.01
C ILE A 171 -24.10 -9.15 -12.67
N CYS A 172 -23.32 -8.07 -12.68
CA CYS A 172 -23.84 -6.71 -12.50
C CYS A 172 -24.22 -6.13 -13.86
N ILE A 173 -25.50 -5.82 -14.06
CA ILE A 173 -26.00 -5.19 -15.28
C ILE A 173 -26.38 -3.74 -14.94
N VAL A 174 -25.61 -2.81 -15.51
CA VAL A 174 -25.90 -1.37 -15.46
C VAL A 174 -26.65 -1.02 -16.73
N LYS A 175 -27.84 -0.43 -16.61
CA LYS A 175 -28.61 0.03 -17.77
C LYS A 175 -28.10 1.42 -18.18
N ALA A 176 -27.61 1.54 -19.40
CA ALA A 176 -27.26 2.81 -20.04
C ALA A 176 -28.50 3.68 -20.29
#